data_AF-A0A9X0YKU9-F1
#
_entry.id   AF-A0A9X0YKU9-F1
#
_cell.length_a   1.000
_cell.length_b   1.000
_cell.length_c   1.000
_cell.angle_alpha   90.00
_cell.angle_beta   90.00
_cell.angle_gamma   90.00
#
_symmetry.space_group_name_H-M   'P 1'
#
loop_
_entity.id
_entity.type
_entity.pdbx_description
1 polymer ?
#
loop_
_entity_poly.entity_id
_entity_poly.type
_entity_poly.pdbx_seq_one_letter_code
_entity_poly.pdbx_strand_id
1 'polypeptide(L)'
;MTHRFYAKTEKKQNQLVLKIGLGALIVIILSFVLAWYLGVYVIGFLVFWIALSIIAPFFDTPSLKKSGNIIYHSPLFLSEKPKKGVVVIHGGTLFDYIFVLENQMNGSERTKLILQQYLEGLLNFINYCETENVELLKIRGTSYIINENTATRIGFKIEKTDAVQKLILAFNYFNLLVSASVAKNKLTFPNLNETKTFEATLNALSARKAYISNLNDKLKQGITEKI
;
A
#
# COMPACT_ATOMS: atom_id res chain seq x y z
N MET A 1 -9.83 12.45 -5.78
CA MET A 1 -10.63 11.32 -5.26
C MET A 1 -10.51 11.23 -3.75
N THR A 2 -11.57 10.78 -3.08
CA THR A 2 -11.64 10.68 -1.62
C THR A 2 -11.57 9.23 -1.16
N HIS A 3 -10.83 8.97 -0.09
CA HIS A 3 -10.75 7.65 0.51
C HIS A 3 -12.06 7.36 1.27
N ARG A 4 -12.89 6.43 0.76
CA ARG A 4 -14.30 6.25 1.20
C ARG A 4 -14.45 5.89 2.69
N PHE A 5 -13.43 5.29 3.31
CA PHE A 5 -13.41 5.07 4.77
C PHE A 5 -13.32 6.39 5.54
N TYR A 6 -12.39 7.28 5.17
CA TYR A 6 -12.13 8.53 5.89
C TYR A 6 -13.19 9.60 5.61
N ALA A 7 -14.00 9.44 4.56
CA ALA A 7 -15.19 10.25 4.34
C ALA A 7 -16.35 9.94 5.32
N LYS A 8 -16.25 8.85 6.10
CA LYS A 8 -17.27 8.47 7.10
C LYS A 8 -17.00 9.15 8.44
N THR A 9 -18.05 9.28 9.26
CA THR A 9 -17.90 9.69 10.66
C THR A 9 -17.10 8.66 11.46
N GLU A 10 -16.44 9.08 12.55
CA GLU A 10 -15.64 8.18 13.40
C GLU A 10 -16.48 6.98 13.91
N LYS A 11 -17.74 7.21 14.30
CA LYS A 11 -18.67 6.14 14.68
C LYS A 11 -18.83 5.10 13.56
N LYS A 12 -19.02 5.52 12.31
CA LYS A 12 -19.17 4.61 11.15
C LYS A 12 -17.86 3.91 10.81
N GLN A 13 -16.71 4.57 10.97
CA GLN A 13 -15.39 3.97 10.82
C GLN A 13 -15.19 2.83 11.83
N ASN A 14 -15.44 3.08 13.11
CA ASN A 14 -15.31 2.09 14.18
C ASN A 14 -16.28 0.91 14.00
N GLN A 15 -17.53 1.18 13.61
CA GLN A 15 -18.50 0.13 13.30
C GLN A 15 -18.02 -0.77 12.15
N LEU A 16 -17.40 -0.20 11.13
CA LEU A 16 -16.91 -0.96 9.99
C LEU A 16 -15.71 -1.84 10.37
N VAL A 17 -14.73 -1.29 11.10
CA VAL A 17 -13.59 -2.05 11.62
C VAL A 17 -14.06 -3.17 12.53
N LEU A 18 -15.03 -2.91 13.42
CA LEU A 18 -15.62 -3.94 14.28
C LEU A 18 -16.30 -5.05 13.48
N LYS A 19 -17.08 -4.71 12.45
CA LYS A 19 -17.73 -5.71 11.58
C LYS A 19 -16.71 -6.59 10.86
N ILE A 20 -15.63 -5.99 10.36
CA ILE A 20 -14.53 -6.72 9.70
C ILE A 20 -13.86 -7.67 10.71
N GLY A 21 -13.55 -7.19 11.92
CA GLY A 21 -12.97 -8.00 12.99
C GLY A 21 -13.86 -9.16 13.43
N LEU A 22 -15.15 -8.92 13.65
CA LEU A 22 -16.12 -9.97 14.00
C LEU A 22 -16.27 -10.99 12.88
N GLY A 23 -16.33 -10.55 11.62
CA GLY A 23 -16.37 -11.44 10.47
C GLY A 23 -15.13 -12.34 10.40
N ALA A 24 -13.94 -11.77 10.58
CA ALA A 24 -12.69 -12.53 10.62
C ALA A 24 -12.67 -13.54 11.78
N LEU A 25 -13.12 -13.13 12.97
CA LEU A 25 -13.19 -13.99 14.14
C LEU A 25 -14.12 -15.19 13.92
N ILE A 26 -15.30 -14.97 13.30
CA ILE A 26 -16.22 -16.04 12.94
C ILE A 26 -15.56 -17.04 11.99
N VAL A 27 -14.88 -16.55 10.94
CA VAL A 27 -14.16 -17.42 9.99
C VAL A 27 -13.09 -18.25 10.71
N ILE A 28 -12.31 -17.63 11.60
CA ILE A 28 -11.28 -18.31 12.38
C ILE A 28 -11.90 -19.39 13.28
N ILE A 29 -12.94 -19.08 14.05
CA ILE A 29 -13.60 -20.03 14.95
C ILE A 29 -14.16 -21.21 14.17
N LEU A 30 -14.89 -20.95 13.08
CA LEU A 30 -15.44 -22.01 12.23
C LEU A 30 -14.34 -22.90 11.65
N SER A 31 -13.20 -22.32 11.25
CA SER A 31 -12.06 -23.09 10.76
C SER A 31 -11.45 -24.01 11.82
N PHE A 32 -11.35 -23.55 13.08
CA PHE A 32 -10.86 -24.37 14.19
C PHE A 32 -11.84 -25.47 14.57
N VAL A 33 -13.15 -25.19 14.60
CA VAL A 33 -14.19 -26.19 14.85
C VAL A 33 -14.15 -27.28 13.78
N LEU A 34 -14.07 -26.88 12.50
CA LEU A 34 -13.99 -27.82 11.39
C LEU A 34 -12.70 -28.64 11.44
N ALA A 35 -11.56 -28.00 11.70
CA ALA A 35 -10.26 -28.68 11.85
C ALA A 35 -10.28 -29.69 13.00
N TRP A 36 -10.95 -29.37 14.11
CA TRP A 36 -11.15 -30.28 15.24
C TRP A 36 -12.00 -31.48 14.85
N TYR A 37 -13.16 -31.25 14.24
CA TYR A 37 -14.08 -32.31 13.83
C TYR A 37 -13.44 -33.27 12.81
N LEU A 38 -12.64 -32.76 11.89
CA LEU A 38 -11.94 -33.55 10.87
C LEU A 38 -10.62 -34.16 11.36
N GLY A 39 -10.13 -33.79 12.54
CA GLY A 39 -8.81 -34.19 13.05
C GLY A 39 -7.62 -33.59 12.29
N VAL A 40 -7.83 -32.50 11.52
CA VAL A 40 -6.80 -31.85 10.67
C VAL A 40 -6.42 -30.48 11.22
N TYR A 41 -5.79 -30.46 12.39
CA TYR A 41 -5.48 -29.21 13.14
C TYR A 41 -4.61 -28.21 12.38
N VAL A 42 -3.73 -28.68 11.49
CA VAL A 42 -2.85 -27.83 10.67
C VAL A 42 -3.64 -26.85 9.81
N ILE A 43 -4.82 -27.24 9.31
CA ILE A 43 -5.68 -26.36 8.50
C ILE A 43 -6.20 -25.19 9.34
N GLY A 44 -6.58 -25.43 10.60
CA GLY A 44 -7.03 -24.36 11.50
C GLY A 44 -5.95 -23.31 11.72
N PHE A 45 -4.71 -23.74 11.99
CA PHE A 45 -3.57 -22.83 12.16
C PHE A 45 -3.25 -22.05 10.87
N LEU A 46 -3.30 -22.71 9.72
CA LEU A 46 -3.05 -22.08 8.43
C LEU A 46 -4.12 -21.02 8.09
N VAL A 47 -5.40 -21.33 8.30
CA VAL A 47 -6.50 -20.37 8.09
C VAL A 47 -6.37 -19.18 9.05
N PHE A 48 -6.02 -19.43 10.32
CA PHE A 48 -5.75 -18.36 11.28
C PHE A 48 -4.65 -17.41 10.80
N TRP A 49 -3.51 -17.96 10.37
CA TRP A 49 -2.39 -17.18 9.84
C TRP A 49 -2.80 -16.33 8.61
N ILE A 50 -3.48 -16.95 7.64
CA ILE A 50 -3.96 -16.28 6.42
C ILE A 50 -4.93 -15.16 6.78
N ALA A 51 -5.94 -15.45 7.61
CA ALA A 51 -6.95 -14.48 8.02
C ALA A 51 -6.32 -13.27 8.71
N LEU A 52 -5.38 -13.48 9.64
CA LEU A 52 -4.67 -12.39 10.28
C LEU A 52 -3.91 -11.51 9.29
N SER A 53 -3.17 -12.12 8.34
CA SER A 53 -2.39 -11.35 7.37
C SER A 53 -3.26 -10.44 6.49
N ILE A 54 -4.44 -10.90 6.07
CA ILE A 54 -5.37 -10.16 5.20
C ILE A 54 -6.09 -9.06 5.99
N ILE A 55 -6.40 -9.32 7.26
CA ILE A 55 -7.22 -8.43 8.07
C ILE A 55 -6.40 -7.34 8.76
N ALA A 56 -5.12 -7.60 9.07
CA ALA A 56 -4.25 -6.64 9.76
C ALA A 56 -4.24 -5.21 9.17
N PRO A 57 -4.15 -4.99 7.83
CA PRO A 57 -4.17 -3.64 7.26
C PRO A 57 -5.44 -2.83 7.59
N PHE A 58 -6.57 -3.48 7.84
CA PHE A 58 -7.83 -2.82 8.18
C PHE A 58 -7.84 -2.24 9.61
N PHE A 59 -6.88 -2.64 10.43
CA PHE A 59 -6.67 -2.12 11.79
C PHE A 59 -5.42 -1.24 11.84
N ASP A 60 -4.31 -1.74 11.29
CA ASP A 60 -3.00 -1.09 11.37
C ASP A 60 -2.98 0.22 10.61
N THR A 61 -3.45 0.25 9.36
CA THR A 61 -3.39 1.47 8.55
C THR A 61 -4.20 2.62 9.15
N PRO A 62 -5.47 2.44 9.56
CA PRO A 62 -6.21 3.49 10.28
C PRO A 62 -5.58 3.90 11.61
N SER A 63 -5.06 2.95 12.38
CA SER A 63 -4.43 3.22 13.69
C SER A 63 -3.13 4.01 13.54
N LEU A 64 -2.27 3.62 12.61
CA LEU A 64 -1.01 4.31 12.31
C LEU A 64 -1.25 5.71 11.74
N LYS A 65 -2.31 5.90 10.94
CA LYS A 65 -2.73 7.23 10.53
C LYS A 65 -3.21 8.07 11.73
N LYS A 66 -4.10 7.53 12.58
CA LYS A 66 -4.66 8.26 13.74
C LYS A 66 -3.57 8.69 14.73
N SER A 67 -2.53 7.87 14.90
CA SER A 67 -1.37 8.18 15.74
C SER A 67 -0.35 9.10 15.08
N GLY A 68 -0.50 9.43 13.80
CA GLY A 68 0.47 10.24 13.04
C GLY A 68 1.77 9.51 12.69
N ASN A 69 1.82 8.20 12.87
CA ASN A 69 2.96 7.37 12.48
C ASN A 69 3.04 7.15 10.96
N ILE A 70 1.89 7.23 10.28
CA ILE A 70 1.79 7.25 8.81
C ILE A 70 1.04 8.51 8.37
N ILE A 71 1.54 9.15 7.31
CA ILE A 71 0.99 10.36 6.69
C ILE A 71 0.59 10.02 5.24
N TYR A 72 -0.60 10.43 4.83
CA TYR A 72 -1.08 10.28 3.46
C TYR A 72 -0.71 11.51 2.64
N HIS A 73 -0.01 11.32 1.51
CA HIS A 73 0.24 12.38 0.52
C HIS A 73 -0.66 12.24 -0.72
N SER A 74 -1.20 11.04 -0.92
CA SER A 74 -2.38 10.78 -1.74
C SER A 74 -3.14 9.58 -1.13
N PRO A 75 -4.38 9.30 -1.52
CA PRO A 75 -5.11 8.13 -1.06
C PRO A 75 -4.41 6.77 -1.19
N LEU A 76 -3.38 6.64 -2.05
CA LEU A 76 -2.62 5.40 -2.24
C LEU A 76 -1.10 5.59 -2.05
N PHE A 77 -0.65 6.69 -1.45
CA PHE A 77 0.76 6.94 -1.20
C PHE A 77 0.96 7.47 0.21
N LEU A 78 1.82 6.78 0.95
CA LEU A 78 2.00 6.91 2.38
C LEU A 78 3.46 7.18 2.69
N SER A 79 3.73 7.97 3.72
CA SER A 79 5.06 8.05 4.33
C SER A 79 4.98 7.75 5.83
N GLU A 80 5.98 7.06 6.35
CA GLU A 80 6.20 6.99 7.79
C GLU A 80 6.73 8.33 8.32
N LYS A 81 6.51 8.59 9.61
CA LYS A 81 7.18 9.69 10.30
C LYS A 81 8.71 9.55 10.16
N PRO A 82 9.44 10.62 9.81
CA PRO A 82 10.90 10.58 9.69
C PRO A 82 11.56 10.02 10.97
N LYS A 83 12.54 9.13 10.79
CA LYS A 83 13.36 8.57 11.89
C LYS A 83 14.83 8.67 11.50
N LYS A 84 15.63 9.36 12.32
CA LYS A 84 17.09 9.54 12.10
C LYS A 84 17.42 10.03 10.68
N GLY A 85 16.67 11.02 10.17
CA GLY A 85 16.85 11.58 8.83
C GLY A 85 16.41 10.66 7.68
N VAL A 86 15.77 9.52 7.95
CA VAL A 86 15.23 8.62 6.92
C VAL A 86 13.70 8.62 6.97
N VAL A 87 13.08 8.74 5.81
CA VAL A 87 11.63 8.51 5.62
C VAL A 87 11.42 7.27 4.79
N VAL A 88 10.54 6.39 5.26
CA VAL A 88 10.08 5.24 4.48
C VAL A 88 8.75 5.60 3.80
N ILE A 89 8.68 5.43 2.49
CA ILE A 89 7.47 5.59 1.69
C ILE A 89 6.88 4.24 1.30
N HIS A 90 5.56 4.18 1.26
CA HIS A 90 4.80 2.98 0.93
C HIS A 90 3.71 3.31 -0.10
N GLY A 91 3.41 2.33 -0.96
CA GLY A 91 2.16 2.33 -1.69
C GLY A 91 0.98 2.00 -0.76
N GLY A 92 -0.24 2.21 -1.26
CA GLY A 92 -1.46 1.84 -0.54
C GLY A 92 -1.51 0.37 -0.13
N THR A 93 -2.08 0.11 1.03
CA THR A 93 -2.28 -1.25 1.57
C THR A 93 -3.55 -1.88 0.97
N LEU A 94 -3.84 -3.14 1.33
CA LEU A 94 -5.11 -3.78 0.98
C LEU A 94 -6.31 -2.93 1.43
N PHE A 95 -6.24 -2.35 2.62
CA PHE A 95 -7.27 -1.46 3.14
C PHE A 95 -7.50 -0.28 2.18
N ASP A 96 -6.42 0.40 1.76
CA ASP A 96 -6.54 1.54 0.85
C ASP A 96 -7.14 1.15 -0.50
N TYR A 97 -6.71 0.02 -1.08
CA TYR A 97 -7.26 -0.47 -2.34
C TYR A 97 -8.75 -0.73 -2.27
N ILE A 98 -9.23 -1.35 -1.19
CA ILE A 98 -10.67 -1.61 -1.00
C ILE A 98 -11.46 -0.31 -0.90
N PHE A 99 -10.91 0.73 -0.25
CA PHE A 99 -11.66 1.98 -0.03
C PHE A 99 -11.46 3.05 -1.10
N VAL A 100 -10.45 2.94 -1.96
CA VAL A 100 -10.17 3.88 -3.04
C VAL A 100 -10.61 3.35 -4.40
N LEU A 101 -10.39 2.06 -4.70
CA LEU A 101 -10.73 1.52 -6.02
C LEU A 101 -12.24 1.26 -6.14
N GLU A 102 -12.77 1.53 -7.32
CA GLU A 102 -14.19 1.37 -7.60
C GLU A 102 -14.46 0.02 -8.29
N ASN A 103 -15.63 -0.56 -8.03
CA ASN A 103 -15.97 -1.91 -8.47
C ASN A 103 -16.10 -2.01 -10.00
N GLN A 104 -16.58 -0.94 -10.64
CA GLN A 104 -16.76 -0.83 -12.08
C GLN A 104 -15.45 -0.70 -12.87
N MET A 105 -14.34 -0.33 -12.21
CA MET A 105 -13.05 -0.20 -12.88
C MET A 105 -12.49 -1.58 -13.24
N ASN A 106 -12.03 -1.74 -14.49
CA ASN A 106 -11.28 -2.93 -14.88
C ASN A 106 -9.82 -2.88 -14.35
N GLY A 107 -9.09 -3.99 -14.49
CA GLY A 107 -7.73 -4.09 -13.96
C GLY A 107 -6.73 -3.09 -14.53
N SER A 108 -6.93 -2.66 -15.78
CA SER A 108 -6.07 -1.65 -16.42
C SER A 108 -6.32 -0.27 -15.83
N GLU A 109 -7.60 0.11 -15.68
CA GLU A 109 -8.01 1.36 -15.02
C GLU A 109 -7.52 1.43 -13.57
N ARG A 110 -7.69 0.35 -12.79
CA ARG A 110 -7.17 0.27 -11.42
C ARG A 110 -5.65 0.45 -11.37
N THR A 111 -4.92 -0.23 -12.25
CA THR A 111 -3.45 -0.09 -12.33
C THR A 111 -3.06 1.35 -12.65
N LYS A 112 -3.71 1.95 -13.66
CA LYS A 112 -3.46 3.33 -14.08
C LYS A 112 -3.69 4.31 -12.94
N LEU A 113 -4.79 4.12 -12.21
CA LEU A 113 -5.13 4.92 -11.04
C LEU A 113 -4.11 4.76 -9.91
N ILE A 114 -3.72 3.54 -9.57
CA ILE A 114 -2.72 3.28 -8.52
C ILE A 114 -1.42 4.02 -8.84
N LEU A 115 -0.93 3.88 -10.07
CA LEU A 115 0.30 4.56 -10.51
C LEU A 115 0.15 6.08 -10.49
N GLN A 116 -0.98 6.61 -10.96
CA GLN A 116 -1.27 8.04 -10.91
C GLN A 116 -1.23 8.56 -9.46
N GLN A 117 -1.87 7.86 -8.53
CA GLN A 117 -1.90 8.23 -7.12
C GLN A 117 -0.52 8.11 -6.45
N TYR A 118 0.33 7.18 -6.88
CA TYR A 118 1.72 7.12 -6.42
C TYR A 118 2.51 8.36 -6.87
N LEU A 119 2.36 8.80 -8.12
CA LEU A 119 3.05 9.99 -8.63
C LEU A 119 2.53 11.28 -7.99
N GLU A 120 1.22 11.43 -7.88
CA GLU A 120 0.57 12.54 -7.17
C GLU A 120 1.05 12.62 -5.72
N GLY A 121 1.07 11.47 -5.02
CA GLY A 121 1.55 11.39 -3.65
C GLY A 121 3.02 11.72 -3.51
N LEU A 122 3.85 11.30 -4.46
CA LEU A 122 5.26 11.65 -4.49
C LEU A 122 5.48 13.15 -4.69
N LEU A 123 4.71 13.79 -5.58
CA LEU A 123 4.76 15.25 -5.78
C LEU A 123 4.35 16.00 -4.51
N ASN A 124 3.25 15.59 -3.88
CA ASN A 124 2.77 16.18 -2.64
C ASN A 124 3.77 15.99 -1.50
N PHE A 125 4.41 14.83 -1.42
CA PHE A 125 5.48 14.56 -0.46
C PHE A 125 6.70 15.46 -0.67
N ILE A 126 7.17 15.63 -1.92
CA ILE A 126 8.28 16.54 -2.24
C ILE A 126 7.92 17.97 -1.82
N ASN A 127 6.72 18.45 -2.19
CA ASN A 127 6.23 19.78 -1.81
C ASN A 127 6.18 19.97 -0.30
N TYR A 128 5.65 18.97 0.43
CA TYR A 128 5.62 18.97 1.89
C TYR A 128 7.04 19.12 2.48
N CYS A 129 7.99 18.31 2.01
CA CYS A 129 9.36 18.39 2.50
C CYS A 129 10.05 19.73 2.19
N GLU A 130 9.84 20.28 1.00
CA GLU A 130 10.36 21.59 0.59
C GLU A 130 9.76 22.74 1.40
N THR A 131 8.47 22.67 1.71
CA THR A 131 7.73 23.75 2.40
C THR A 131 8.03 23.75 3.90
N GLU A 132 8.06 22.57 4.52
CA GLU A 132 8.32 22.39 5.95
C GLU A 132 9.82 22.33 6.28
N ASN A 133 10.69 22.53 5.28
CA ASN A 133 12.15 22.43 5.38
C ASN A 133 12.60 21.14 6.10
N VAL A 134 11.98 20.01 5.74
CA VAL A 134 12.27 18.73 6.39
C VAL A 134 13.67 18.27 5.98
N GLU A 135 14.60 18.28 6.92
CA GLU A 135 15.95 17.75 6.70
C GLU A 135 15.90 16.22 6.60
N LEU A 136 15.90 15.72 5.36
CA LEU A 136 15.94 14.29 5.05
C LEU A 136 17.28 13.91 4.43
N LEU A 137 17.95 12.96 5.06
CA LEU A 137 19.13 12.30 4.50
C LEU A 137 18.72 11.36 3.37
N LYS A 138 17.64 10.58 3.59
CA LYS A 138 17.21 9.53 2.65
C LYS A 138 15.70 9.33 2.64
N ILE A 139 15.19 9.03 1.46
CA ILE A 139 13.82 8.59 1.21
C ILE A 139 13.91 7.17 0.66
N ARG A 140 13.29 6.22 1.34
CA ARG A 140 13.40 4.78 1.04
C ARG A 140 12.03 4.19 0.74
N GLY A 141 11.94 3.38 -0.32
CA GLY A 141 10.75 2.58 -0.62
C GLY A 141 11.14 1.16 -0.98
N THR A 142 10.27 0.19 -0.73
CA THR A 142 10.45 -1.19 -1.21
C THR A 142 9.23 -1.60 -2.02
N SER A 143 9.44 -2.10 -3.24
CA SER A 143 8.34 -2.46 -4.13
C SER A 143 8.67 -3.70 -4.94
N TYR A 144 7.65 -4.54 -5.15
CA TYR A 144 7.63 -5.63 -6.11
C TYR A 144 6.83 -5.27 -7.37
N ILE A 145 6.33 -4.03 -7.46
CA ILE A 145 5.46 -3.55 -8.54
C ILE A 145 6.23 -2.61 -9.47
N ILE A 146 7.10 -1.76 -8.91
CA ILE A 146 7.86 -0.78 -9.67
C ILE A 146 9.16 -1.42 -10.17
N ASN A 147 9.39 -1.32 -11.48
CA ASN A 147 10.66 -1.77 -12.06
C ASN A 147 11.77 -0.73 -11.90
N GLU A 148 13.00 -1.18 -12.10
CA GLU A 148 14.23 -0.41 -11.99
C GLU A 148 14.28 0.82 -12.91
N ASN A 149 13.90 0.67 -14.17
CA ASN A 149 13.94 1.75 -15.15
C ASN A 149 12.99 2.88 -14.78
N THR A 150 11.81 2.55 -14.24
CA THR A 150 10.84 3.54 -13.78
C THR A 150 11.35 4.26 -12.53
N ALA A 151 11.88 3.54 -11.55
CA ALA A 151 12.41 4.14 -10.33
C ALA A 151 13.58 5.09 -10.62
N THR A 152 14.51 4.70 -11.49
CA THR A 152 15.67 5.52 -11.88
C THR A 152 15.29 6.78 -12.62
N ARG A 153 14.29 6.73 -13.51
CA ARG A 153 13.75 7.93 -14.19
C ARG A 153 13.12 8.94 -13.24
N ILE A 154 12.53 8.45 -12.14
CA ILE A 154 11.91 9.28 -11.09
C ILE A 154 12.96 9.86 -10.11
N GLY A 155 14.20 9.35 -10.14
CA GLY A 155 15.32 9.85 -9.32
C GLY A 155 15.74 8.92 -8.19
N PHE A 156 15.17 7.71 -8.11
CA PHE A 156 15.59 6.68 -7.17
C PHE A 156 16.79 5.88 -7.69
N LYS A 157 17.61 5.40 -6.77
CA LYS A 157 18.66 4.40 -7.01
C LYS A 157 18.24 3.09 -6.37
N ILE A 158 18.70 1.97 -6.91
CA ILE A 158 18.46 0.67 -6.32
C ILE A 158 19.47 0.39 -5.24
N GLU A 159 18.96 -0.14 -4.14
CA GLU A 159 19.73 -0.63 -3.02
C GLU A 159 19.43 -2.12 -2.81
N LYS A 160 20.33 -2.78 -2.07
CA LYS A 160 20.12 -4.19 -1.72
C LYS A 160 18.90 -4.33 -0.81
N THR A 161 17.93 -5.14 -1.26
CA THR A 161 16.79 -5.53 -0.42
C THR A 161 17.27 -6.39 0.74
N ASP A 162 16.96 -5.98 1.96
CA ASP A 162 17.34 -6.67 3.19
C ASP A 162 16.66 -8.05 3.30
N ALA A 163 17.37 -9.04 3.83
CA ALA A 163 16.85 -10.39 4.05
C ALA A 163 15.65 -10.38 5.02
N VAL A 164 15.67 -9.51 6.03
CA VAL A 164 14.54 -9.33 6.96
C VAL A 164 13.31 -8.81 6.23
N GLN A 165 13.48 -7.86 5.30
CA GLN A 165 12.36 -7.35 4.49
C GLN A 165 11.77 -8.46 3.60
N LYS A 166 12.61 -9.30 2.99
CA LYS A 166 12.13 -10.46 2.21
C LYS A 166 11.32 -11.43 3.07
N LEU A 167 11.78 -11.69 4.30
CA LEU A 167 11.05 -12.55 5.25
C LEU A 167 9.69 -11.93 5.64
N ILE A 168 9.65 -10.63 5.93
CA ILE A 168 8.41 -9.91 6.23
C ILE A 168 7.43 -10.00 5.04
N LEU A 169 7.92 -9.85 3.82
CA LEU A 169 7.09 -9.98 2.61
C LEU A 169 6.56 -11.40 2.42
N ALA A 170 7.38 -12.43 2.71
CA ALA A 170 6.95 -13.82 2.66
C ALA A 170 5.85 -14.13 3.69
N PHE A 171 6.00 -13.63 4.93
CA PHE A 171 4.97 -13.75 5.96
C PHE A 171 3.66 -13.05 5.55
N ASN A 172 3.76 -11.93 4.82
CA ASN A 172 2.62 -11.18 4.30
C ASN A 172 2.15 -11.64 2.91
N TYR A 173 2.59 -12.79 2.40
CA TYR A 173 2.33 -13.19 1.01
C TYR A 173 0.85 -13.22 0.65
N PHE A 174 -0.02 -13.74 1.53
CA PHE A 174 -1.46 -13.80 1.27
C PHE A 174 -2.10 -12.41 1.22
N ASN A 175 -1.68 -11.49 2.09
CA ASN A 175 -2.08 -10.09 1.99
C ASN A 175 -1.67 -9.49 0.63
N LEU A 176 -0.41 -9.70 0.22
CA LEU A 176 0.09 -9.21 -1.07
C LEU A 176 -0.62 -9.83 -2.27
N LEU A 177 -0.99 -11.12 -2.20
CA LEU A 177 -1.79 -11.81 -3.21
C LEU A 177 -3.16 -11.16 -3.34
N VAL A 178 -3.86 -10.91 -2.23
CA VAL A 178 -5.17 -10.25 -2.26
C VAL A 178 -5.02 -8.82 -2.77
N SER A 179 -4.04 -8.05 -2.28
CA SER A 179 -3.75 -6.69 -2.76
C SER A 179 -3.48 -6.65 -4.26
N ALA A 180 -2.61 -7.53 -4.78
CA ALA A 180 -2.30 -7.62 -6.20
C ALA A 180 -3.54 -8.03 -7.00
N SER A 181 -4.35 -8.95 -6.48
CA SER A 181 -5.56 -9.41 -7.14
C SER A 181 -6.63 -8.32 -7.23
N VAL A 182 -6.79 -7.54 -6.15
CA VAL A 182 -7.67 -6.36 -6.13
C VAL A 182 -7.17 -5.29 -7.10
N ALA A 183 -5.87 -5.01 -7.10
CA ALA A 183 -5.25 -4.02 -7.99
C ALA A 183 -5.40 -4.38 -9.48
N LYS A 184 -5.36 -5.69 -9.82
CA LYS A 184 -5.48 -6.18 -11.21
C LYS A 184 -6.89 -6.65 -11.58
N ASN A 185 -7.84 -6.63 -10.64
CA ASN A 185 -9.18 -7.19 -10.79
C ASN A 185 -9.20 -8.65 -11.33
N LYS A 186 -8.22 -9.45 -10.93
CA LYS A 186 -8.07 -10.87 -11.29
C LYS A 186 -7.11 -11.54 -10.31
N LEU A 187 -7.24 -12.85 -10.08
CA LEU A 187 -6.29 -13.59 -9.25
C LEU A 187 -4.86 -13.38 -9.76
N THR A 188 -4.01 -12.78 -8.93
CA THR A 188 -2.64 -12.38 -9.30
C THR A 188 -1.69 -12.75 -8.18
N PHE A 189 -0.70 -13.57 -8.52
CA PHE A 189 0.34 -14.01 -7.60
C PHE A 189 1.54 -13.06 -7.70
N PRO A 190 1.92 -12.36 -6.60
CA PRO A 190 3.03 -11.44 -6.61
C PRO A 190 4.36 -12.20 -6.70
N ASN A 191 5.28 -11.72 -7.55
CA ASN A 191 6.63 -12.25 -7.64
C ASN A 191 7.56 -11.56 -6.64
N LEU A 192 7.75 -12.15 -5.47
CA LEU A 192 8.60 -11.56 -4.42
C LEU A 192 10.10 -11.54 -4.79
N ASN A 193 10.54 -12.33 -5.77
CA ASN A 193 11.93 -12.31 -6.23
C ASN A 193 12.28 -11.00 -6.96
N GLU A 194 11.28 -10.29 -7.49
CA GLU A 194 11.43 -8.98 -8.14
C GLU A 194 11.43 -7.82 -7.15
N THR A 195 11.32 -8.10 -5.84
CA THR A 195 11.32 -7.05 -4.81
C THR A 195 12.64 -6.29 -4.80
N LYS A 196 12.56 -4.99 -5.06
CA LYS A 196 13.68 -4.05 -5.01
C LYS A 196 13.44 -2.99 -3.94
N THR A 197 14.51 -2.64 -3.24
CA THR A 197 14.54 -1.46 -2.38
C THR A 197 15.15 -0.31 -3.17
N PHE A 198 14.55 0.86 -3.01
CA PHE A 198 14.90 2.09 -3.72
C PHE A 198 15.21 3.18 -2.71
N GLU A 199 16.23 3.99 -3.00
CA GLU A 199 16.61 5.15 -2.19
C GLU A 199 16.82 6.39 -3.05
N ALA A 200 16.44 7.55 -2.52
CA ALA A 200 16.71 8.85 -3.11
C ALA A 200 16.99 9.91 -2.04
N THR A 201 17.66 10.98 -2.43
CA THR A 201 17.66 12.23 -1.66
C THR A 201 16.52 13.11 -2.12
N LEU A 202 16.09 14.07 -1.28
CA LEU A 202 15.06 15.03 -1.68
C LEU A 202 15.49 15.79 -2.95
N ASN A 203 16.74 16.27 -3.00
CA ASN A 203 17.29 16.98 -4.18
C ASN A 203 17.20 16.16 -5.47
N ALA A 204 17.46 14.85 -5.41
CA ALA A 204 17.37 13.98 -6.59
C ALA A 204 15.94 13.84 -7.11
N LEU A 205 14.96 13.79 -6.20
CA LEU A 205 13.53 13.74 -6.57
C LEU A 205 13.02 15.09 -7.05
N SER A 206 13.39 16.19 -6.36
CA SER A 206 13.03 17.56 -6.76
C SER A 206 13.56 17.90 -8.16
N ALA A 207 14.77 17.45 -8.51
CA ALA A 207 15.31 17.61 -9.87
C ALA A 207 14.49 16.89 -10.96
N ARG A 208 13.66 15.90 -10.59
CA ARG A 208 12.77 15.16 -11.50
C ARG A 208 11.31 15.56 -11.40
N LYS A 209 10.95 16.57 -10.59
CA LYS A 209 9.58 17.00 -10.32
C LYS A 209 8.78 17.31 -11.60
N ALA A 210 9.37 18.01 -12.56
CA ALA A 210 8.73 18.30 -13.85
C ALA A 210 8.40 17.04 -14.66
N TYR A 211 9.31 16.05 -14.66
CA TYR A 211 9.08 14.76 -15.32
C TYR A 211 7.96 13.97 -14.61
N ILE A 212 7.99 13.93 -13.28
CA ILE A 212 6.97 13.25 -12.46
C ILE A 212 5.59 13.88 -12.70
N SER A 213 5.52 15.22 -12.71
CA SER A 213 4.27 15.96 -13.00
C SER A 213 3.73 15.63 -14.38
N ASN A 214 4.57 15.70 -15.42
CA ASN A 214 4.13 15.38 -16.78
C ASN A 214 3.59 13.94 -16.90
N LEU A 215 4.25 12.99 -16.25
CA LEU A 215 3.79 11.60 -16.21
C LEU A 215 2.46 11.45 -15.47
N ASN A 216 2.31 12.13 -14.33
CA ASN A 216 1.08 12.16 -13.55
C ASN A 216 -0.09 12.73 -14.38
N ASP A 217 0.13 13.86 -15.06
CA ASP A 217 -0.88 14.53 -15.89
C ASP A 217 -1.36 13.64 -17.04
N LYS A 218 -0.44 12.94 -17.71
CA LYS A 218 -0.77 11.96 -18.76
C LYS A 218 -1.65 10.82 -18.24
N LEU A 219 -1.33 10.29 -17.06
CA LEU A 219 -2.15 9.25 -16.45
C LEU A 219 -3.51 9.80 -16.03
N LYS A 220 -3.57 11.01 -15.48
CA LYS A 220 -4.80 11.66 -15.04
C LYS A 220 -5.75 11.94 -16.20
N GLN A 221 -5.26 12.51 -17.31
CA GLN A 221 -6.05 12.80 -18.51
C GLN A 221 -6.76 11.54 -19.02
N GLY A 222 -6.02 10.46 -19.28
CA GLY A 222 -6.67 9.25 -19.78
C GLY A 222 -7.39 8.41 -18.72
N ILE A 223 -7.52 8.88 -17.47
CA ILE A 223 -8.52 8.36 -16.52
C ILE A 223 -9.81 9.17 -16.68
N THR A 224 -9.71 10.51 -16.75
CA THR A 224 -10.85 11.42 -16.91
C THR A 224 -11.57 11.25 -18.25
N GLU A 225 -10.89 10.92 -19.34
CA GLU A 225 -11.52 10.65 -20.65
C GLU A 225 -12.41 9.40 -20.68
N LYS A 226 -12.40 8.59 -19.63
CA LYS A 226 -13.16 7.32 -19.54
C LYS A 226 -14.32 7.33 -18.54
N ILE A 227 -14.45 8.40 -17.75
CA ILE A 227 -15.52 8.60 -16.77
C ILE A 227 -16.54 9.55 -17.37
#